data_AF-A0A2N2JA73-F1
#
_entry.id   AF-A0A2N2JA73-F1
#
_cell.length_a   1.000
_cell.length_b   1.000
_cell.length_c   1.000
_cell.angle_alpha   90.00
_cell.angle_beta   90.00
_cell.angle_gamma   90.00
#
_symmetry.space_group_name_H-M   'P 1'
#
loop_
_entity.id
_entity.type
_entity.pdbx_description
1 polymer ?
#
loop_
_entity_poly.entity_id
_entity_poly.type
_entity_poly.pdbx_seq_one_letter_code
_entity_poly.pdbx_strand_id
1 'polypeptide(L)'
;MRLLRSAPRDATMIPERRITHRYEDPSDAVWVACAARLGYRIARGDDVYAGFDGGDTITVATGAELDPDDSLAQIIFHELCHALVASDDARRQPDWGLDNTGERDLVQEHACHRLQAALADRHGLRAFMAATTQWRPHWDALPADPLAGDHDPAIALARAGWTRSRQSPWREALDDALTATAAVAAAVASAAQHDSLWSTYKPLHPLGSRVGPEGVHCSNCAWRFRAGPGYPVDRCRQHRDPGAAVAPRIDPGWPACERYEPPLSDASCAACGACCREAFHLVPVGVRSALAKARPEWVVRDAHGAHLPRPGGYCVALERGPGGGLPEAPYRCSVYDLRPRSCRDFTVGEDACLLARQRVGLSASPPLSATTSGA
;
A
#
# COMPACT_ATOMS: atom_id res chain seq x y z
N MET A 1 -8.76 -37.88 80.39
CA MET A 1 -8.42 -37.24 79.09
C MET A 1 -9.70 -37.02 78.30
N ARG A 2 -10.25 -35.80 78.29
CA ARG A 2 -11.40 -35.43 77.44
C ARG A 2 -10.86 -35.04 76.07
N LEU A 3 -11.22 -35.81 75.05
CA LEU A 3 -11.00 -35.46 73.65
C LEU A 3 -11.93 -34.29 73.28
N LEU A 4 -11.35 -33.10 73.12
CA LEU A 4 -12.02 -31.95 72.52
C LEU A 4 -12.31 -32.28 71.06
N ARG A 5 -13.58 -32.55 70.74
CA ARG A 5 -14.07 -32.59 69.35
C ARG A 5 -14.01 -31.17 68.81
N SER A 6 -13.10 -30.94 67.86
CA SER A 6 -13.04 -29.73 67.06
C SER A 6 -14.36 -29.58 66.29
N ALA A 7 -15.07 -28.48 66.50
CA ALA A 7 -16.25 -28.14 65.71
C ALA A 7 -15.84 -28.00 64.22
N PRO A 8 -16.69 -28.44 63.27
CA PRO A 8 -16.46 -28.17 61.86
C PRO A 8 -16.44 -26.66 61.66
N ARG A 9 -15.35 -26.14 61.09
CA ARG A 9 -15.33 -24.78 60.58
C ARG A 9 -16.37 -24.74 59.47
N ASP A 10 -17.42 -23.93 59.65
CA ASP A 10 -18.29 -23.52 58.55
C ASP A 10 -17.39 -23.00 57.44
N ALA A 11 -17.23 -23.81 56.40
CA ALA A 11 -16.67 -23.35 55.16
C ALA A 11 -17.67 -22.34 54.63
N THR A 12 -17.41 -21.06 54.88
CA THR A 12 -18.10 -19.95 54.22
C THR A 12 -18.00 -20.24 52.72
N MET A 13 -19.10 -20.74 52.13
CA MET A 13 -19.20 -20.89 50.69
C MET A 13 -18.99 -19.51 50.10
N ILE A 14 -17.82 -19.30 49.50
CA ILE A 14 -17.55 -18.12 48.71
C ILE A 14 -18.60 -18.14 47.60
N PRO A 15 -19.49 -17.13 47.52
CA PRO A 15 -20.53 -17.13 46.51
C PRO A 15 -19.89 -17.20 45.13
N GLU A 16 -20.24 -18.25 44.39
CA GLU A 16 -19.69 -18.49 43.07
C GLU A 16 -20.14 -17.38 42.11
N ARG A 17 -19.18 -16.77 41.41
CA ARG A 17 -19.48 -15.69 40.46
C ARG A 17 -20.26 -16.27 39.28
N ARG A 18 -21.52 -15.85 39.10
CA ARG A 18 -22.35 -16.24 37.95
C ARG A 18 -21.70 -15.80 36.64
N ILE A 19 -21.59 -16.74 35.70
CA ILE A 19 -21.13 -16.48 34.33
C ILE A 19 -22.25 -15.76 33.58
N THR A 20 -21.98 -14.54 33.12
CA THR A 20 -22.94 -13.67 32.40
C THR A 20 -22.39 -13.13 31.08
N HIS A 21 -21.14 -13.45 30.75
CA HIS A 21 -20.45 -12.97 29.56
C HIS A 21 -19.73 -14.15 28.91
N ARG A 22 -19.63 -14.12 27.58
CA ARG A 22 -18.78 -15.03 26.80
C ARG A 22 -17.64 -14.23 26.18
N TYR A 23 -16.51 -14.90 25.98
CA TYR A 23 -15.42 -14.33 25.19
C TYR A 23 -15.77 -14.44 23.70
N GLU A 24 -15.42 -13.41 22.94
CA GLU A 24 -15.53 -13.38 21.49
C GLU A 24 -14.18 -12.89 20.95
N ASP A 25 -13.72 -13.47 19.85
CA ASP A 25 -12.54 -12.94 19.16
C ASP A 25 -12.86 -11.50 18.69
N PRO A 26 -12.00 -10.50 19.00
CA PRO A 26 -12.28 -9.12 18.64
C PRO A 26 -12.44 -8.88 17.14
N SER A 27 -11.73 -9.62 16.28
CA SER A 27 -11.88 -9.49 14.83
C SER A 27 -13.21 -10.08 14.35
N ASP A 28 -13.61 -11.24 14.90
CA ASP A 28 -14.90 -11.85 14.59
C ASP A 28 -16.06 -10.90 14.96
N ALA A 29 -16.00 -10.29 16.15
CA ALA A 29 -17.02 -9.33 16.60
C ALA A 29 -17.12 -8.11 15.66
N VAL A 30 -15.97 -7.61 15.17
CA VAL A 30 -15.92 -6.50 14.20
C VAL A 30 -16.60 -6.88 12.90
N TRP A 31 -16.32 -8.06 12.35
CA TRP A 31 -16.86 -8.47 11.05
C TRP A 31 -18.32 -8.91 11.10
N VAL A 32 -18.77 -9.52 12.21
CA VAL A 32 -20.20 -9.78 12.44
C VAL A 32 -20.97 -8.46 12.50
N ALA A 33 -20.44 -7.43 13.17
CA ALA A 33 -21.06 -6.10 13.20
C ALA A 33 -21.04 -5.41 11.82
N CYS A 34 -19.96 -5.58 11.05
CA CYS A 34 -19.85 -5.09 9.67
C CYS A 34 -20.94 -5.69 8.77
N ALA A 35 -21.08 -7.02 8.78
CA ALA A 35 -22.11 -7.74 8.04
C ALA A 35 -23.53 -7.25 8.43
N ALA A 36 -23.80 -7.10 9.72
CA ALA A 36 -25.09 -6.60 10.22
C ALA A 36 -25.42 -5.18 9.73
N ARG A 37 -24.43 -4.27 9.68
CA ARG A 37 -24.60 -2.91 9.12
C ARG A 37 -24.95 -2.92 7.63
N LEU A 38 -24.50 -3.95 6.92
CA LEU A 38 -24.77 -4.14 5.50
C LEU A 38 -26.06 -4.92 5.24
N GLY A 39 -26.78 -5.32 6.31
CA GLY A 39 -28.04 -6.04 6.23
C GLY A 39 -27.89 -7.57 6.19
N TYR A 40 -26.71 -8.10 6.49
CA TYR A 40 -26.46 -9.54 6.53
C TYR A 40 -26.42 -10.09 7.96
N ARG A 41 -26.95 -11.30 8.13
CA ARG A 41 -26.88 -12.09 9.35
C ARG A 41 -25.84 -13.18 9.18
N ILE A 42 -24.99 -13.36 10.18
CA ILE A 42 -24.03 -14.45 10.22
C ILE A 42 -24.62 -15.64 10.98
N ALA A 43 -24.71 -16.79 10.32
CA ALA A 43 -25.05 -18.06 10.93
C ALA A 43 -23.82 -18.98 10.98
N ARG A 44 -23.77 -19.88 11.96
CA ARG A 44 -22.75 -20.92 12.06
C ARG A 44 -23.39 -22.29 11.94
N GLY A 45 -22.82 -23.16 11.11
CA GLY A 45 -23.30 -24.52 10.89
C GLY A 45 -22.38 -25.29 9.96
N ASP A 46 -22.28 -26.61 10.13
CA ASP A 46 -21.26 -27.45 9.49
C ASP A 46 -21.70 -28.03 8.14
N ASP A 47 -22.87 -27.60 7.63
CA ASP A 47 -23.42 -28.08 6.36
C ASP A 47 -22.70 -27.49 5.13
N VAL A 48 -22.01 -26.35 5.31
CA VAL A 48 -21.26 -25.64 4.27
C VAL A 48 -19.98 -25.04 4.84
N TYR A 49 -18.94 -24.90 4.00
CA TYR A 49 -17.73 -24.18 4.38
C TYR A 49 -18.01 -22.68 4.58
N ALA A 50 -18.54 -22.06 3.53
CA ALA A 50 -19.14 -20.73 3.53
C ALA A 50 -20.24 -20.73 2.47
N GLY A 51 -21.31 -19.98 2.68
CA GLY A 51 -22.35 -19.84 1.67
C GLY A 51 -23.36 -18.75 1.99
N PHE A 52 -23.99 -18.23 0.95
CA PHE A 52 -25.02 -17.21 1.04
C PHE A 52 -26.36 -17.78 0.57
N ASP A 53 -27.44 -17.52 1.32
CA ASP A 53 -28.76 -18.10 1.03
C ASP A 53 -29.54 -17.42 -0.12
N GLY A 54 -28.99 -16.33 -0.69
CA GLY A 54 -29.68 -15.48 -1.68
C GLY A 54 -30.54 -14.38 -1.06
N GLY A 55 -30.71 -14.38 0.27
CA GLY A 55 -31.50 -13.43 1.02
C GLY A 55 -30.63 -12.50 1.86
N ASP A 56 -30.47 -12.85 3.14
CA ASP A 56 -29.76 -12.02 4.12
C ASP A 56 -28.81 -12.84 5.00
N THR A 57 -28.64 -14.14 4.76
CA THR A 57 -27.87 -15.02 5.66
C THR A 57 -26.60 -15.51 4.99
N ILE A 58 -25.47 -15.22 5.62
CA ILE A 58 -24.18 -15.84 5.32
C ILE A 58 -23.94 -16.91 6.39
N THR A 59 -23.83 -18.16 5.94
CA THR A 59 -23.51 -19.31 6.80
C THR A 59 -22.04 -19.64 6.69
N VAL A 60 -21.36 -19.82 7.82
CA VAL A 60 -19.94 -20.18 7.88
C VAL A 60 -19.76 -21.40 8.78
N ALA A 61 -18.98 -22.38 8.33
CA ALA A 61 -18.65 -23.60 9.07
C ALA A 61 -18.19 -23.31 10.50
N THR A 62 -18.41 -24.21 11.46
CA THR A 62 -17.78 -24.06 12.78
C THR A 62 -16.29 -24.41 12.72
N GLY A 63 -15.54 -24.08 13.77
CA GLY A 63 -14.07 -24.18 13.75
C GLY A 63 -13.49 -25.59 13.56
N ALA A 64 -14.30 -26.66 13.62
CA ALA A 64 -13.82 -28.02 13.38
C ALA A 64 -13.56 -28.31 11.89
N GLU A 65 -14.24 -27.58 10.99
CA GLU A 65 -14.18 -27.79 9.54
C GLU A 65 -13.35 -26.71 8.81
N LEU A 66 -12.87 -25.70 9.54
CA LEU A 66 -12.02 -24.64 9.02
C LEU A 66 -10.54 -25.04 9.07
N ASP A 67 -9.75 -24.54 8.13
CA ASP A 67 -8.29 -24.67 8.16
C ASP A 67 -7.72 -23.94 9.40
N PRO A 68 -6.57 -24.36 9.95
CA PRO A 68 -5.99 -23.75 11.16
C PRO A 68 -5.66 -22.25 11.05
N ASP A 69 -5.52 -21.73 9.83
CA ASP A 69 -5.25 -20.32 9.50
C ASP A 69 -6.50 -19.54 9.05
N ASP A 70 -7.69 -20.12 9.21
CA ASP A 70 -8.95 -19.42 9.03
C ASP A 70 -9.45 -18.72 10.30
N SER A 71 -10.18 -17.64 10.08
CA SER A 71 -10.98 -16.94 11.07
C SER A 71 -12.36 -16.63 10.50
N LEU A 72 -13.35 -16.45 11.35
CA LEU A 72 -14.67 -16.02 10.88
C LEU A 72 -14.58 -14.65 10.20
N ALA A 73 -13.72 -13.77 10.71
CA ALA A 73 -13.38 -12.49 10.08
C ALA A 73 -12.96 -12.63 8.61
N GLN A 74 -12.01 -13.51 8.30
CA GLN A 74 -11.57 -13.78 6.91
C GLN A 74 -12.73 -14.21 6.03
N ILE A 75 -13.53 -15.18 6.49
CA ILE A 75 -14.62 -15.73 5.69
C ILE A 75 -15.73 -14.70 5.45
N ILE A 76 -16.15 -13.95 6.49
CA ILE A 76 -17.14 -12.87 6.30
C ILE A 76 -16.61 -11.84 5.29
N PHE A 77 -15.35 -11.44 5.42
CA PHE A 77 -14.78 -10.44 4.51
C PHE A 77 -14.75 -10.93 3.05
N HIS A 78 -14.41 -12.21 2.84
CA HIS A 78 -14.44 -12.86 1.53
C HIS A 78 -15.86 -12.85 0.93
N GLU A 79 -16.86 -13.28 1.69
CA GLU A 79 -18.27 -13.27 1.25
C GLU A 79 -18.77 -11.87 0.89
N LEU A 80 -18.38 -10.85 1.66
CA LEU A 80 -18.70 -9.46 1.33
C LEU A 80 -17.98 -8.99 0.05
N CYS A 81 -16.78 -9.51 -0.24
CA CYS A 81 -16.10 -9.26 -1.51
C CYS A 81 -16.82 -9.93 -2.69
N HIS A 82 -17.40 -11.13 -2.51
CA HIS A 82 -18.28 -11.73 -3.52
C HIS A 82 -19.50 -10.86 -3.80
N ALA A 83 -20.18 -10.38 -2.76
CA ALA A 83 -21.31 -9.46 -2.91
C ALA A 83 -20.91 -8.19 -3.70
N LEU A 84 -19.70 -7.68 -3.46
CA LEU A 84 -19.14 -6.54 -4.18
C LEU A 84 -18.69 -6.84 -5.60
N VAL A 85 -18.46 -8.09 -5.99
CA VAL A 85 -18.05 -8.47 -7.34
C VAL A 85 -19.26 -8.88 -8.18
N ALA A 86 -20.23 -9.55 -7.57
CA ALA A 86 -21.45 -10.06 -8.18
C ALA A 86 -22.29 -8.96 -8.86
N SER A 87 -23.03 -9.34 -9.90
CA SER A 87 -24.02 -8.46 -10.53
C SER A 87 -25.23 -8.23 -9.62
N ASP A 88 -26.07 -7.24 -9.94
CA ASP A 88 -27.26 -6.94 -9.13
C ASP A 88 -28.22 -8.14 -9.00
N ASP A 89 -28.36 -8.94 -10.06
CA ASP A 89 -29.20 -10.15 -10.04
C ASP A 89 -28.54 -11.31 -9.31
N ALA A 90 -27.23 -11.45 -9.41
CA ALA A 90 -26.47 -12.52 -8.78
C ALA A 90 -26.42 -12.33 -7.25
N ARG A 91 -26.43 -11.09 -6.75
CA ARG A 91 -26.51 -10.77 -5.31
C ARG A 91 -27.80 -11.21 -4.61
N ARG A 92 -28.82 -11.63 -5.35
CA ARG A 92 -30.09 -12.15 -4.83
C ARG A 92 -30.22 -13.68 -5.01
N GLN A 93 -29.14 -14.32 -5.45
CA GLN A 93 -29.10 -15.76 -5.69
C GLN A 93 -28.23 -16.42 -4.62
N PRO A 94 -28.52 -17.69 -4.29
CA PRO A 94 -27.63 -18.47 -3.44
C PRO A 94 -26.19 -18.42 -3.95
N ASP A 95 -25.24 -18.34 -3.02
CA ASP A 95 -23.80 -18.23 -3.27
C ASP A 95 -23.45 -17.17 -4.31
N TRP A 96 -24.17 -16.06 -4.29
CA TRP A 96 -23.95 -14.93 -5.20
C TRP A 96 -24.10 -15.30 -6.68
N GLY A 97 -24.88 -16.35 -6.97
CA GLY A 97 -25.07 -16.90 -8.32
C GLY A 97 -23.90 -17.75 -8.82
N LEU A 98 -22.95 -18.11 -7.96
CA LEU A 98 -21.80 -18.95 -8.28
C LEU A 98 -22.17 -20.43 -8.24
N ASP A 99 -21.58 -21.22 -9.13
CA ASP A 99 -21.59 -22.68 -9.12
C ASP A 99 -20.24 -23.17 -8.57
N ASN A 100 -20.27 -23.58 -7.30
CA ASN A 100 -19.10 -24.03 -6.55
C ASN A 100 -18.56 -25.39 -7.00
N THR A 101 -19.13 -26.01 -8.04
CA THR A 101 -18.77 -27.35 -8.53
C THR A 101 -18.04 -27.36 -9.86
N GLY A 102 -17.95 -26.21 -10.55
CA GLY A 102 -17.36 -26.12 -11.89
C GLY A 102 -16.39 -24.96 -12.07
N GLU A 103 -15.65 -24.98 -13.18
CA GLU A 103 -14.68 -23.92 -13.53
C GLU A 103 -15.33 -22.64 -14.07
N ARG A 104 -16.66 -22.64 -14.25
CA ARG A 104 -17.41 -21.54 -14.88
C ARG A 104 -17.16 -20.21 -14.18
N ASP A 105 -17.04 -20.25 -12.85
CA ASP A 105 -17.07 -19.07 -12.01
C ASP A 105 -15.70 -18.71 -11.39
N LEU A 106 -14.61 -19.33 -11.91
CA LEU A 106 -13.23 -19.03 -11.52
C LEU A 106 -12.87 -17.54 -11.68
N VAL A 107 -13.44 -16.87 -12.68
CA VAL A 107 -13.17 -15.44 -12.92
C VAL A 107 -13.72 -14.58 -11.79
N GLN A 108 -14.90 -14.93 -11.26
CA GLN A 108 -15.55 -14.24 -10.15
C GLN A 108 -14.80 -14.50 -8.84
N GLU A 109 -14.34 -15.73 -8.62
CA GLU A 109 -13.46 -16.07 -7.50
C GLU A 109 -12.14 -15.29 -7.53
N HIS A 110 -11.46 -15.28 -8.67
CA HIS A 110 -10.23 -14.50 -8.83
C HIS A 110 -10.47 -13.00 -8.66
N ALA A 111 -11.63 -12.49 -9.09
CA ALA A 111 -12.00 -11.09 -8.91
C ALA A 111 -12.24 -10.77 -7.43
N CYS A 112 -12.89 -11.68 -6.69
CA CYS A 112 -13.06 -11.60 -5.25
C CYS A 112 -11.70 -11.52 -4.55
N HIS A 113 -10.79 -12.46 -4.82
CA HIS A 113 -9.44 -12.45 -4.26
C HIS A 113 -8.66 -11.16 -4.53
N ARG A 114 -8.73 -10.65 -5.77
CA ARG A 114 -8.08 -9.39 -6.15
C ARG A 114 -8.66 -8.20 -5.38
N LEU A 115 -9.98 -8.13 -5.25
CA LEU A 115 -10.66 -7.07 -4.50
C LEU A 115 -10.32 -7.15 -3.00
N GLN A 116 -10.40 -8.34 -2.42
CA GLN A 116 -10.07 -8.63 -1.03
C GLN A 116 -8.63 -8.20 -0.71
N ALA A 117 -7.67 -8.58 -1.56
CA ALA A 117 -6.27 -8.18 -1.42
C ALA A 117 -6.12 -6.65 -1.50
N ALA A 118 -6.76 -5.99 -2.49
CA ALA A 118 -6.66 -4.55 -2.68
C ALA A 118 -7.24 -3.75 -1.50
N LEU A 119 -8.36 -4.20 -0.93
CA LEU A 119 -8.97 -3.59 0.25
C LEU A 119 -8.11 -3.83 1.50
N ALA A 120 -7.62 -5.05 1.72
CA ALA A 120 -6.76 -5.38 2.86
C ALA A 120 -5.38 -4.69 2.83
N ASP A 121 -4.80 -4.49 1.63
CA ASP A 121 -3.53 -3.82 1.42
C ASP A 121 -3.52 -2.39 2.01
N ARG A 122 -4.64 -1.69 1.95
CA ARG A 122 -4.80 -0.33 2.51
C ARG A 122 -4.65 -0.25 4.04
N HIS A 123 -4.65 -1.39 4.72
CA HIS A 123 -4.56 -1.48 6.17
C HIS A 123 -3.43 -2.40 6.64
N GLY A 124 -2.58 -2.90 5.72
CA GLY A 124 -1.51 -3.82 6.09
C GLY A 124 -1.98 -5.23 6.45
N LEU A 125 -3.22 -5.57 6.04
CA LEU A 125 -3.91 -6.79 6.41
C LEU A 125 -3.88 -7.87 5.31
N ARG A 126 -3.15 -7.67 4.21
CA ARG A 126 -3.20 -8.59 3.05
C ARG A 126 -2.93 -10.05 3.43
N ALA A 127 -1.89 -10.33 4.21
CA ALA A 127 -1.59 -11.69 4.63
C ALA A 127 -2.56 -12.21 5.70
N PHE A 128 -3.03 -11.33 6.60
CA PHE A 128 -4.00 -11.68 7.63
C PHE A 128 -5.37 -12.03 7.05
N MET A 129 -5.79 -11.31 6.01
CA MET A 129 -7.03 -11.51 5.27
C MET A 129 -6.82 -12.37 4.03
N ALA A 130 -5.83 -13.27 4.02
CA ALA A 130 -5.55 -14.08 2.84
C ALA A 130 -6.66 -15.10 2.58
N ALA A 131 -6.90 -15.38 1.29
CA ALA A 131 -7.73 -16.51 0.89
C ALA A 131 -6.99 -17.83 1.22
N THR A 132 -7.73 -18.77 1.80
CA THR A 132 -7.21 -20.04 2.30
C THR A 132 -7.62 -21.19 1.38
N THR A 133 -7.72 -22.42 1.89
CA THR A 133 -8.05 -23.65 1.15
C THR A 133 -7.16 -23.89 -0.09
N GLN A 134 -7.77 -24.30 -1.20
CA GLN A 134 -7.13 -24.51 -2.51
C GLN A 134 -6.72 -23.21 -3.21
N TRP A 135 -7.13 -22.05 -2.70
CA TRP A 135 -6.88 -20.75 -3.34
C TRP A 135 -5.55 -20.10 -2.95
N ARG A 136 -4.83 -20.65 -1.96
CA ARG A 136 -3.51 -20.16 -1.52
C ARG A 136 -2.55 -19.91 -2.68
N PRO A 137 -2.36 -20.83 -3.66
CA PRO A 137 -1.44 -20.60 -4.78
C PRO A 137 -1.84 -19.41 -5.65
N HIS A 138 -3.13 -19.18 -5.86
CA HIS A 138 -3.60 -18.02 -6.63
C HIS A 138 -3.39 -16.73 -5.84
N TRP A 139 -3.74 -16.72 -4.55
CA TRP A 139 -3.54 -15.56 -3.67
C TRP A 139 -2.08 -15.12 -3.58
N ASP A 140 -1.18 -16.08 -3.35
CA ASP A 140 0.25 -15.82 -3.23
C ASP A 140 0.89 -15.33 -4.53
N ALA A 141 0.29 -15.68 -5.68
CA ALA A 141 0.71 -15.19 -6.99
C ALA A 141 0.20 -13.79 -7.34
N LEU A 142 -0.69 -13.19 -6.53
CA LEU A 142 -1.23 -11.85 -6.82
C LEU A 142 -0.12 -10.79 -6.82
N PRO A 143 -0.12 -9.85 -7.78
CA PRO A 143 0.86 -8.77 -7.82
C PRO A 143 0.73 -7.80 -6.64
N ALA A 144 1.73 -6.94 -6.47
CA ALA A 144 1.72 -5.92 -5.41
C ALA A 144 0.52 -4.96 -5.51
N ASP A 145 0.10 -4.61 -6.73
CA ASP A 145 -1.19 -3.96 -7.01
C ASP A 145 -2.16 -4.99 -7.62
N PRO A 146 -3.09 -5.56 -6.84
CA PRO A 146 -4.01 -6.60 -7.32
C PRO A 146 -4.96 -6.13 -8.43
N LEU A 147 -5.12 -4.82 -8.63
CA LEU A 147 -6.01 -4.22 -9.62
C LEU A 147 -5.26 -3.72 -10.87
N ALA A 148 -3.93 -3.88 -10.93
CA ALA A 148 -3.12 -3.52 -12.09
C ALA A 148 -3.16 -4.60 -13.20
N GLY A 149 -2.92 -4.16 -14.44
CA GLY A 149 -2.92 -5.01 -15.65
C GLY A 149 -4.27 -5.01 -16.38
N ASP A 150 -4.27 -5.59 -17.59
CA ASP A 150 -5.44 -5.58 -18.49
C ASP A 150 -5.73 -6.95 -19.15
N HIS A 151 -4.94 -7.99 -18.86
CA HIS A 151 -5.06 -9.30 -19.54
C HIS A 151 -5.88 -10.35 -18.77
N ASP A 152 -6.21 -10.10 -17.50
CA ASP A 152 -7.02 -11.00 -16.68
C ASP A 152 -8.45 -10.45 -16.58
N PRO A 153 -9.49 -11.18 -17.06
CA PRO A 153 -10.87 -10.72 -17.01
C PRO A 153 -11.38 -10.45 -15.58
N ALA A 154 -10.78 -11.08 -14.55
CA ALA A 154 -11.11 -10.84 -13.15
C ALA A 154 -10.83 -9.38 -12.72
N ILE A 155 -9.85 -8.71 -13.35
CA ILE A 155 -9.46 -7.34 -12.99
C ILE A 155 -10.62 -6.36 -13.24
N ALA A 156 -11.36 -6.52 -14.34
CA ALA A 156 -12.48 -5.63 -14.66
C ALA A 156 -13.58 -5.71 -13.57
N LEU A 157 -13.91 -6.93 -13.14
CA LEU A 157 -14.88 -7.17 -12.09
C LEU A 157 -14.38 -6.67 -10.73
N ALA A 158 -13.12 -6.92 -10.39
CA ALA A 158 -12.50 -6.43 -9.16
C ALA A 158 -12.47 -4.89 -9.11
N ARG A 159 -12.17 -4.19 -10.22
CA ARG A 159 -12.25 -2.73 -10.33
C ARG A 159 -13.68 -2.20 -10.17
N ALA A 160 -14.68 -2.91 -10.69
CA ALA A 160 -16.08 -2.57 -10.48
C ALA A 160 -16.48 -2.75 -9.00
N GLY A 161 -16.04 -3.83 -8.35
CA GLY A 161 -16.25 -4.04 -6.92
C GLY A 161 -15.52 -3.02 -6.04
N TRP A 162 -14.30 -2.63 -6.42
CA TRP A 162 -13.57 -1.54 -5.77
C TRP A 162 -14.34 -0.23 -5.82
N THR A 163 -14.89 0.13 -6.98
CA THR A 163 -15.73 1.33 -7.11
C THR A 163 -16.95 1.26 -6.20
N ARG A 164 -17.66 0.13 -6.17
CA ARG A 164 -18.82 -0.10 -5.30
C ARG A 164 -18.48 -0.05 -3.81
N SER A 165 -17.33 -0.60 -3.41
CA SER A 165 -16.86 -0.58 -2.02
C SER A 165 -16.69 0.84 -1.46
N ARG A 166 -16.55 1.84 -2.34
CA ARG A 166 -16.38 3.25 -1.98
C ARG A 166 -17.69 4.04 -1.96
N GLN A 167 -18.82 3.37 -2.15
CA GLN A 167 -20.14 3.97 -2.11
C GLN A 167 -20.92 3.50 -0.88
N SER A 168 -21.98 4.23 -0.52
CA SER A 168 -22.92 3.77 0.50
C SER A 168 -23.65 2.51 0.02
N PRO A 169 -23.94 1.52 0.88
CA PRO A 169 -23.63 1.47 2.32
C PRO A 169 -22.23 0.89 2.66
N TRP A 170 -21.49 0.42 1.66
CA TRP A 170 -20.25 -0.35 1.84
C TRP A 170 -19.10 0.43 2.47
N ARG A 171 -18.89 1.68 2.03
CA ARG A 171 -17.68 2.44 2.34
C ARG A 171 -17.36 2.50 3.82
N GLU A 172 -18.31 2.97 4.62
CA GLU A 172 -18.07 3.17 6.06
C GLU A 172 -17.98 1.83 6.79
N ALA A 173 -18.85 0.88 6.47
CA ALA A 173 -18.84 -0.43 7.12
C ALA A 173 -17.52 -1.18 6.92
N LEU A 174 -16.99 -1.19 5.69
CA LEU A 174 -15.74 -1.87 5.36
C LEU A 174 -14.50 -1.13 5.89
N ASP A 175 -14.45 0.19 5.73
CA ASP A 175 -13.30 1.00 6.18
C ASP A 175 -13.18 0.96 7.70
N ASP A 176 -14.30 1.02 8.43
CA ASP A 176 -14.34 0.85 9.88
C ASP A 176 -13.87 -0.55 10.30
N ALA A 177 -14.34 -1.61 9.63
CA ALA A 177 -14.00 -2.99 9.97
C ALA A 177 -12.52 -3.31 9.71
N LEU A 178 -11.98 -2.88 8.57
CA LEU A 178 -10.56 -3.04 8.25
C LEU A 178 -9.68 -2.21 9.19
N THR A 179 -10.09 -0.98 9.51
CA THR A 179 -9.37 -0.13 10.47
C THR A 179 -9.35 -0.74 11.87
N ALA A 180 -10.49 -1.20 12.37
CA ALA A 180 -10.59 -1.86 13.67
C ALA A 180 -9.78 -3.15 13.71
N THR A 181 -9.83 -3.97 12.66
CA THR A 181 -9.04 -5.21 12.59
C THR A 181 -7.54 -4.91 12.59
N ALA A 182 -7.09 -3.91 11.84
CA ALA A 182 -5.68 -3.49 11.84
C ALA A 182 -5.24 -2.95 13.21
N ALA A 183 -6.12 -2.25 13.94
CA ALA A 183 -5.83 -1.78 15.28
C ALA A 183 -5.68 -2.95 16.28
N VAL A 184 -6.54 -3.98 16.19
CA VAL A 184 -6.40 -5.21 16.99
C VAL A 184 -5.08 -5.90 16.64
N ALA A 185 -4.80 -6.10 15.35
CA ALA A 185 -3.58 -6.75 14.90
C ALA A 185 -2.32 -6.02 15.38
N ALA A 186 -2.29 -4.69 15.28
CA ALA A 186 -1.19 -3.88 15.78
C ALA A 186 -1.00 -4.01 17.29
N ALA A 187 -2.10 -4.07 18.06
CA ALA A 187 -2.05 -4.19 19.52
C ALA A 187 -1.50 -5.54 19.99
N VAL A 188 -1.72 -6.62 19.23
CA VAL A 188 -1.27 -7.98 19.60
C VAL A 188 0.01 -8.41 18.89
N ALA A 189 0.48 -7.68 17.88
CA ALA A 189 1.61 -8.07 17.03
C ALA A 189 2.89 -8.43 17.81
N SER A 190 3.20 -7.72 18.90
CA SER A 190 4.39 -7.98 19.71
C SER A 190 4.28 -9.20 20.63
N ALA A 191 3.05 -9.67 20.89
CA ALA A 191 2.76 -10.84 21.71
C ALA A 191 2.36 -12.07 20.87
N ALA A 192 2.11 -11.88 19.57
CA ALA A 192 1.72 -12.95 18.66
C ALA A 192 2.84 -13.98 18.52
N GLN A 193 2.48 -15.26 18.60
CA GLN A 193 3.38 -16.35 18.25
C GLN A 193 3.67 -16.33 16.74
N HIS A 194 4.85 -16.79 16.34
CA HIS A 194 5.31 -16.78 14.95
C HIS A 194 4.41 -17.57 13.96
N ASP A 195 3.67 -18.53 14.47
CA ASP A 195 2.72 -19.39 13.75
C ASP A 195 1.26 -18.92 13.87
N SER A 196 0.99 -17.86 14.65
CA SER A 196 -0.33 -17.25 14.76
C SER A 196 -0.61 -16.35 13.55
N LEU A 197 -1.86 -16.34 13.07
CA LEU A 197 -2.32 -15.45 12.00
C LEU A 197 -2.00 -13.97 12.28
N TRP A 198 -2.06 -13.55 13.54
CA TRP A 198 -1.69 -12.19 13.97
C TRP A 198 -0.24 -11.78 13.62
N SER A 199 0.69 -12.72 13.48
CA SER A 199 2.10 -12.45 13.11
C SER A 199 2.27 -12.04 11.64
N THR A 200 1.25 -12.29 10.83
CA THR A 200 1.25 -11.98 9.39
C THR A 200 0.96 -10.50 9.11
N TYR A 201 0.39 -9.77 10.08
CA TYR A 201 0.11 -8.35 9.97
C TYR A 201 1.39 -7.55 9.66
N LYS A 202 1.31 -6.67 8.65
CA LYS A 202 2.41 -5.78 8.27
C LYS A 202 1.96 -4.33 8.46
N PRO A 203 2.45 -3.61 9.49
CA PRO A 203 2.01 -2.24 9.72
C PRO A 203 2.35 -1.35 8.52
N LEU A 204 1.48 -0.39 8.25
CA LEU A 204 1.72 0.64 7.25
C LEU A 204 2.49 1.81 7.85
N HIS A 205 3.23 2.50 7.00
CA HIS A 205 3.75 3.82 7.29
C HIS A 205 2.59 4.76 7.65
N PRO A 206 2.75 5.73 8.57
CA PRO A 206 1.67 6.66 8.95
C PRO A 206 1.09 7.50 7.79
N LEU A 207 1.72 7.50 6.62
CA LEU A 207 1.22 8.10 5.38
C LEU A 207 0.55 7.08 4.41
N GLY A 208 0.25 5.88 4.89
CA GLY A 208 -0.53 4.85 4.16
C GLY A 208 0.25 3.94 3.20
N SER A 209 1.55 4.17 2.99
CA SER A 209 2.40 3.26 2.20
C SER A 209 2.95 2.10 3.04
N ARG A 210 3.51 1.05 2.43
CA ARG A 210 4.19 0.01 3.20
C ARG A 210 5.43 0.58 3.91
N VAL A 211 5.77 0.00 5.05
CA VAL A 211 7.03 0.29 5.74
C VAL A 211 8.19 -0.21 4.88
N GLY A 212 9.27 0.57 4.83
CA GLY A 212 10.46 0.28 4.07
C GLY A 212 11.45 -0.62 4.80
N PRO A 213 12.73 -0.60 4.39
CA PRO A 213 13.76 -1.41 5.03
C PRO A 213 13.86 -1.16 6.54
N GLU A 214 14.29 -2.18 7.27
CA GLU A 214 14.48 -2.07 8.72
C GLU A 214 15.62 -1.09 9.06
N GLY A 215 15.47 -0.35 10.16
CA GLY A 215 16.50 0.58 10.66
C GLY A 215 16.64 1.89 9.87
N VAL A 216 15.82 2.13 8.85
CA VAL A 216 15.77 3.44 8.16
C VAL A 216 14.52 4.22 8.57
N HIS A 217 14.65 5.54 8.60
CA HIS A 217 13.65 6.45 9.14
C HIS A 217 13.33 7.57 8.16
N CYS A 218 12.18 8.23 8.36
CA CYS A 218 11.85 9.42 7.59
C CYS A 218 12.93 10.51 7.70
N SER A 219 13.61 10.62 8.85
CA SER A 219 14.70 11.57 9.08
C SER A 219 15.87 11.47 8.11
N ASN A 220 16.18 10.26 7.61
CA ASN A 220 17.32 9.99 6.73
C ASN A 220 16.90 9.65 5.29
N CYS A 221 15.72 10.09 4.86
CA CYS A 221 15.20 9.88 3.50
C CYS A 221 15.48 11.11 2.60
N ALA A 222 15.90 10.89 1.35
CA ALA A 222 16.10 11.97 0.38
C ALA A 222 14.82 12.76 0.07
N TRP A 223 13.65 12.14 0.23
CA TRP A 223 12.34 12.77 0.01
C TRP A 223 11.91 13.71 1.13
N ARG A 224 12.63 13.74 2.26
CA ARG A 224 12.39 14.64 3.39
C ARG A 224 12.82 16.06 3.06
N PHE A 225 12.05 17.03 3.53
CA PHE A 225 12.44 18.43 3.57
C PHE A 225 11.76 19.19 4.70
N ARG A 226 12.29 20.37 5.01
CA ARG A 226 11.68 21.30 5.97
C ARG A 226 11.05 22.49 5.24
N ALA A 227 9.75 22.69 5.41
CA ALA A 227 9.05 23.81 4.80
C ALA A 227 7.74 24.18 5.54
N GLY A 228 7.26 25.41 5.32
CA GLY A 228 5.97 25.90 5.79
C GLY A 228 5.94 27.43 5.91
N PRO A 229 4.75 28.07 5.89
CA PRO A 229 4.61 29.53 6.00
C PRO A 229 4.96 30.10 7.39
N GLY A 230 5.34 29.24 8.34
CA GLY A 230 5.77 29.60 9.69
C GLY A 230 7.03 28.83 10.07
N TYR A 231 7.03 28.16 11.22
CA TYR A 231 8.15 27.31 11.60
C TYR A 231 8.33 26.15 10.60
N PRO A 232 9.52 25.97 10.00
CA PRO A 232 9.75 24.87 9.07
C PRO A 232 9.58 23.52 9.75
N VAL A 233 8.61 22.73 9.28
CA VAL A 233 8.33 21.37 9.74
C VAL A 233 8.78 20.34 8.71
N ASP A 234 9.09 19.13 9.18
CA ASP A 234 9.45 18.01 8.31
C ASP A 234 8.26 17.54 7.49
N ARG A 235 8.52 17.30 6.19
CA ARG A 235 7.53 16.92 5.19
C ARG A 235 8.10 15.90 4.22
N CYS A 236 7.23 15.11 3.60
CA CYS A 236 7.60 14.10 2.60
C CYS A 236 7.14 14.50 1.20
N ARG A 237 8.08 14.74 0.28
CA ARG A 237 7.76 15.02 -1.13
C ARG A 237 7.13 13.82 -1.84
N GLN A 238 7.52 12.61 -1.46
CA GLN A 238 7.07 11.36 -2.11
C GLN A 238 5.57 11.10 -1.95
N HIS A 239 4.98 11.60 -0.86
CA HIS A 239 3.55 11.46 -0.54
C HIS A 239 2.78 12.77 -0.77
N ARG A 240 3.33 13.70 -1.54
CA ARG A 240 2.58 14.89 -1.94
C ARG A 240 1.54 14.48 -2.99
N ASP A 241 0.27 14.66 -2.66
CA ASP A 241 -0.81 14.42 -3.62
C ASP A 241 -0.65 15.30 -4.87
N PRO A 242 -0.98 14.78 -6.07
CA PRO A 242 -1.04 15.58 -7.28
C PRO A 242 -1.95 16.80 -7.08
N GLY A 243 -1.42 18.00 -7.35
CA GLY A 243 -2.16 19.26 -7.18
C GLY A 243 -2.19 19.83 -5.76
N ALA A 244 -1.77 19.08 -4.73
CA ALA A 244 -1.69 19.62 -3.37
C ALA A 244 -0.63 20.71 -3.29
N ALA A 245 -0.98 21.86 -2.70
CA ALA A 245 -0.04 22.97 -2.51
C ALA A 245 1.10 22.61 -1.54
N VAL A 246 0.85 21.70 -0.60
CA VAL A 246 1.77 21.38 0.49
C VAL A 246 1.88 19.87 0.67
N ALA A 247 3.11 19.37 0.81
CA ALA A 247 3.38 17.98 1.15
C ALA A 247 2.95 17.63 2.58
N PRO A 248 2.56 16.37 2.87
CA PRO A 248 2.17 15.95 4.21
C PRO A 248 3.33 16.10 5.20
N ARG A 249 2.98 16.35 6.47
CA ARG A 249 3.95 16.39 7.57
C ARG A 249 4.41 14.99 7.92
N ILE A 250 5.66 14.87 8.37
CA ILE A 250 6.21 13.62 8.90
C ILE A 250 6.83 13.85 10.26
N ASP A 251 6.82 12.81 11.09
CA ASP A 251 7.71 12.74 12.24
C ASP A 251 9.06 12.14 11.77
N PRO A 252 10.20 12.79 12.07
CA PRO A 252 11.52 12.26 11.72
C PRO A 252 11.83 10.86 12.29
N GLY A 253 11.20 10.48 13.41
CA GLY A 253 11.36 9.19 14.07
C GLY A 253 10.54 8.05 13.45
N TRP A 254 9.57 8.36 12.57
CA TRP A 254 8.82 7.31 11.87
C TRP A 254 9.76 6.42 11.05
N PRO A 255 9.48 5.11 10.95
CA PRO A 255 10.17 4.26 9.99
C PRO A 255 10.00 4.83 8.58
N ALA A 256 10.97 4.63 7.69
CA ALA A 256 10.79 5.06 6.31
C ALA A 256 9.73 4.19 5.60
N CYS A 257 9.14 4.70 4.52
CA CYS A 257 8.27 3.89 3.66
C CYS A 257 9.08 3.02 2.67
N GLU A 258 8.40 2.12 1.97
CA GLU A 258 8.97 1.27 0.91
C GLU A 258 9.64 2.05 -0.23
N ARG A 259 9.36 3.36 -0.35
CA ARG A 259 9.98 4.28 -1.32
C ARG A 259 11.14 5.09 -0.72
N TYR A 260 11.71 4.59 0.37
CA TYR A 260 12.90 5.16 0.97
C TYR A 260 14.00 5.32 -0.08
N GLU A 261 14.64 6.48 -0.07
CA GLU A 261 15.88 6.71 -0.79
C GLU A 261 16.92 7.30 0.16
N PRO A 262 18.16 6.81 0.13
CA PRO A 262 19.22 7.38 0.95
C PRO A 262 19.50 8.83 0.54
N PRO A 263 19.96 9.70 1.46
CA PRO A 263 20.25 11.10 1.15
C PRO A 263 21.24 11.21 0.00
N LEU A 264 20.93 12.09 -0.96
CA LEU A 264 21.75 12.29 -2.14
C LEU A 264 22.86 13.31 -1.84
N SER A 265 24.05 13.06 -2.40
CA SER A 265 25.19 13.99 -2.36
C SER A 265 25.75 14.21 -3.77
N ASP A 266 26.69 15.14 -3.94
CA ASP A 266 27.34 15.36 -5.23
C ASP A 266 27.97 14.08 -5.81
N ALA A 267 28.43 13.16 -4.95
CA ALA A 267 28.94 11.87 -5.38
C ALA A 267 27.85 10.98 -6.03
N SER A 268 26.59 11.15 -5.64
CA SER A 268 25.44 10.43 -6.22
C SER A 268 25.19 10.83 -7.68
N CYS A 269 25.60 12.03 -8.11
CA CYS A 269 25.41 12.49 -9.48
C CYS A 269 26.19 11.64 -10.48
N ALA A 270 27.41 11.24 -10.14
CA ALA A 270 28.25 10.40 -11.00
C ALA A 270 27.62 9.03 -11.27
N ALA A 271 26.87 8.50 -10.30
CA ALA A 271 26.18 7.22 -10.44
C ALA A 271 24.87 7.33 -11.23
N CYS A 272 24.04 8.34 -10.97
CA CYS A 272 22.71 8.41 -11.57
C CYS A 272 22.64 9.18 -12.89
N GLY A 273 23.35 10.30 -13.01
CA GLY A 273 23.28 11.21 -14.15
C GLY A 273 21.88 11.73 -14.48
N ALA A 274 20.87 11.55 -13.61
CA ALA A 274 19.45 11.64 -13.98
C ALA A 274 19.08 12.93 -14.72
N CYS A 275 19.51 14.09 -14.20
CA CYS A 275 19.24 15.39 -14.82
C CYS A 275 20.04 15.64 -16.11
N CYS A 276 21.16 14.94 -16.32
CA CYS A 276 22.00 15.03 -17.53
C CYS A 276 21.61 14.02 -18.62
N ARG A 277 20.79 13.01 -18.28
CA ARG A 277 20.23 12.01 -19.19
C ARG A 277 18.80 12.38 -19.65
N GLU A 278 17.90 11.40 -19.81
CA GLU A 278 16.62 11.54 -20.49
C GLU A 278 15.54 12.30 -19.67
N ALA A 279 15.84 12.75 -18.44
CA ALA A 279 14.85 13.40 -17.58
C ALA A 279 14.29 14.73 -18.11
N PHE A 280 15.05 15.43 -18.96
CA PHE A 280 14.70 16.73 -19.51
C PHE A 280 15.09 16.81 -20.99
N HIS A 281 14.36 17.62 -21.76
CA HIS A 281 14.55 17.74 -23.20
C HIS A 281 15.66 18.73 -23.60
N LEU A 282 15.85 19.80 -22.83
CA LEU A 282 16.83 20.84 -23.11
C LEU A 282 17.43 21.43 -21.82
N VAL A 283 18.57 22.11 -21.96
CA VAL A 283 19.17 22.92 -20.88
C VAL A 283 19.19 24.37 -21.33
N PRO A 284 18.37 25.27 -20.76
CA PRO A 284 18.37 26.67 -21.15
C PRO A 284 19.73 27.32 -20.85
N VAL A 285 20.22 28.12 -21.81
CA VAL A 285 21.51 28.81 -21.74
C VAL A 285 21.28 30.31 -21.83
N GLY A 286 21.57 31.02 -20.73
CA GLY A 286 21.47 32.47 -20.70
C GLY A 286 22.53 33.16 -21.57
N VAL A 287 22.24 34.38 -22.02
CA VAL A 287 23.11 35.19 -22.89
C VAL A 287 24.51 35.47 -22.32
N ARG A 288 24.68 35.41 -20.99
CA ARG A 288 25.96 35.59 -20.30
C ARG A 288 26.66 34.28 -19.91
N SER A 289 26.19 33.12 -20.39
CA SER A 289 26.74 31.82 -20.03
C SER A 289 28.22 31.69 -20.41
N ALA A 290 29.06 31.29 -19.45
CA ALA A 290 30.48 31.01 -19.70
C ALA A 290 30.64 29.85 -20.69
N LEU A 291 29.81 28.81 -20.59
CA LEU A 291 29.78 27.72 -21.55
C LEU A 291 29.43 28.19 -22.95
N ALA A 292 28.45 29.09 -23.12
CA ALA A 292 28.08 29.58 -24.45
C ALA A 292 29.23 30.34 -25.13
N LYS A 293 30.10 31.00 -24.35
CA LYS A 293 31.30 31.67 -24.86
C LYS A 293 32.42 30.68 -25.19
N ALA A 294 32.60 29.66 -24.35
CA ALA A 294 33.68 28.68 -24.48
C ALA A 294 33.39 27.58 -25.51
N ARG A 295 32.11 27.23 -25.69
CA ARG A 295 31.60 26.15 -26.55
C ARG A 295 30.38 26.61 -27.38
N PRO A 296 30.51 27.67 -28.21
CA PRO A 296 29.40 28.18 -29.01
C PRO A 296 28.81 27.12 -29.95
N GLU A 297 29.60 26.16 -30.41
CA GLU A 297 29.20 25.03 -31.26
C GLU A 297 28.22 24.06 -30.59
N TRP A 298 28.08 24.09 -29.26
CA TRP A 298 27.13 23.26 -28.51
C TRP A 298 25.78 23.95 -28.27
N VAL A 299 25.64 25.22 -28.65
CA VAL A 299 24.43 26.00 -28.36
C VAL A 299 23.51 26.03 -29.58
N VAL A 300 22.32 25.47 -29.44
CA VAL A 300 21.24 25.57 -30.43
C VAL A 300 20.37 26.78 -30.10
N ARG A 301 19.88 27.48 -31.13
CA ARG A 301 18.95 28.60 -31.01
C ARG A 301 17.75 28.34 -31.91
N ASP A 302 16.58 28.19 -31.30
CA ASP A 302 15.31 27.99 -31.99
C ASP A 302 14.17 28.72 -31.26
N ALA A 303 12.92 28.31 -31.50
CA ALA A 303 11.73 28.87 -30.87
C ALA A 303 11.71 28.76 -29.32
N HIS A 304 12.50 27.85 -28.73
CA HIS A 304 12.64 27.69 -27.28
C HIS A 304 13.81 28.51 -26.71
N GLY A 305 14.49 29.32 -27.53
CA GLY A 305 15.63 30.13 -27.15
C GLY A 305 16.96 29.36 -27.22
N ALA A 306 18.01 29.96 -26.65
CA ALA A 306 19.34 29.37 -26.63
C ALA A 306 19.42 28.23 -25.60
N HIS A 307 19.82 27.04 -26.02
CA HIS A 307 19.88 25.87 -25.14
C HIS A 307 20.97 24.86 -25.57
N LEU A 308 21.31 23.94 -24.66
CA LEU A 308 22.13 22.76 -25.00
C LEU A 308 21.20 21.63 -25.47
N PRO A 309 21.44 21.06 -26.66
CA PRO A 309 20.65 19.96 -27.16
C PRO A 309 20.99 18.66 -26.40
N ARG A 310 20.08 17.69 -26.52
CA ARG A 310 20.23 16.35 -25.93
C ARG A 310 20.08 15.24 -26.97
N PRO A 311 21.03 15.09 -27.91
CA PRO A 311 20.94 14.05 -28.93
C PRO A 311 20.90 12.66 -28.28
N GLY A 312 19.90 11.86 -28.66
CA GLY A 312 19.67 10.54 -28.08
C GLY A 312 19.31 10.56 -26.58
N GLY A 313 18.84 11.70 -26.06
CA GLY A 313 18.43 11.85 -24.65
C GLY A 313 19.56 12.28 -23.69
N TYR A 314 20.78 12.52 -24.17
CA TYR A 314 21.91 12.88 -23.33
C TYR A 314 22.43 14.28 -23.63
N CYS A 315 22.74 15.05 -22.58
CA CYS A 315 23.35 16.36 -22.75
C CYS A 315 24.66 16.28 -23.56
N VAL A 316 24.83 17.19 -24.52
CA VAL A 316 26.06 17.28 -25.34
C VAL A 316 27.34 17.45 -24.51
N ALA A 317 27.22 18.03 -23.31
CA ALA A 317 28.33 18.22 -22.37
C ALA A 317 28.58 17.03 -21.44
N LEU A 318 27.85 15.92 -21.60
CA LEU A 318 27.97 14.73 -20.77
C LEU A 318 29.02 13.78 -21.35
N GLU A 319 30.09 13.55 -20.59
CA GLU A 319 31.03 12.49 -20.87
C GLU A 319 30.38 11.16 -20.52
N ARG A 320 30.35 10.29 -21.52
CA ARG A 320 30.03 8.89 -21.37
C ARG A 320 31.39 8.21 -21.48
N GLY A 321 31.84 7.52 -20.43
CA GLY A 321 33.10 6.76 -20.50
C GLY A 321 33.09 5.74 -21.65
N PRO A 322 34.23 5.09 -21.94
CA PRO A 322 34.34 4.15 -23.04
C PRO A 322 33.25 3.07 -22.91
N GLY A 323 32.30 3.06 -23.85
CA GLY A 323 31.09 2.22 -23.77
C GLY A 323 29.75 2.96 -23.93
N GLY A 324 29.73 4.28 -24.15
CA GLY A 324 28.52 4.97 -24.62
C GLY A 324 27.37 5.06 -23.60
N GLY A 325 27.63 4.79 -22.32
CA GLY A 325 26.61 4.74 -21.26
C GLY A 325 26.43 3.35 -20.63
N LEU A 326 27.32 2.39 -20.88
CA LEU A 326 27.40 1.16 -20.09
C LEU A 326 27.59 1.46 -18.59
N PRO A 327 27.07 0.60 -17.69
CA PRO A 327 26.93 0.86 -16.25
C PRO A 327 28.24 1.12 -15.47
N GLU A 328 29.41 0.97 -16.09
CA GLU A 328 30.72 1.14 -15.44
C GLU A 328 31.35 2.53 -15.61
N ALA A 329 30.77 3.41 -16.43
CA ALA A 329 31.30 4.76 -16.65
C ALA A 329 30.50 5.84 -15.90
N PRO A 330 31.12 6.65 -15.03
CA PRO A 330 30.41 7.68 -14.27
C PRO A 330 29.89 8.79 -15.17
N TYR A 331 28.65 9.23 -14.94
CA TYR A 331 28.06 10.40 -15.60
C TYR A 331 28.75 11.68 -15.13
N ARG A 332 29.62 12.25 -15.96
CA ARG A 332 30.37 13.47 -15.63
C ARG A 332 30.20 14.53 -16.70
N CYS A 333 29.98 15.78 -16.27
CA CYS A 333 29.97 16.90 -17.20
C CYS A 333 31.41 17.25 -17.58
N SER A 334 31.76 17.23 -18.88
CA SER A 334 33.10 17.59 -19.38
C SER A 334 33.49 19.04 -19.09
N VAL A 335 32.50 19.87 -18.74
CA VAL A 335 32.64 21.32 -18.53
C VAL A 335 31.96 21.74 -17.21
N TYR A 336 32.15 20.95 -16.15
CA TYR A 336 31.47 21.13 -14.85
C TYR A 336 31.54 22.57 -14.31
N ASP A 337 32.68 23.23 -14.43
CA ASP A 337 32.88 24.61 -13.93
C ASP A 337 32.21 25.68 -14.80
N LEU A 338 31.96 25.36 -16.08
CA LEU A 338 31.33 26.27 -17.04
C LEU A 338 29.82 26.10 -17.08
N ARG A 339 29.24 25.17 -16.31
CA ARG A 339 27.82 24.83 -16.33
C ARG A 339 26.92 26.07 -16.37
N PRO A 340 25.88 26.09 -17.24
CA PRO A 340 24.88 27.13 -17.27
C PRO A 340 24.19 27.26 -15.91
N ARG A 341 23.61 28.44 -15.65
CA ARG A 341 22.90 28.71 -14.39
C ARG A 341 21.85 27.64 -14.05
N SER A 342 21.08 27.19 -15.04
CA SER A 342 20.09 26.11 -14.90
C SER A 342 20.65 24.79 -14.37
N CYS A 343 21.92 24.48 -14.66
CA CYS A 343 22.60 23.29 -14.13
C CYS A 343 23.34 23.56 -12.81
N ARG A 344 23.75 24.80 -12.56
CA ARG A 344 24.48 25.20 -11.34
C ARG A 344 23.54 25.38 -10.16
N ASP A 345 22.37 25.95 -10.40
CA ASP A 345 21.32 26.18 -9.42
C ASP A 345 20.52 24.89 -9.15
N PHE A 346 20.93 23.76 -9.75
CA PHE A 346 20.32 22.46 -9.56
C PHE A 346 20.90 21.79 -8.31
N THR A 347 20.24 21.99 -7.17
CA THR A 347 20.66 21.41 -5.89
C THR A 347 20.37 19.90 -5.84
N VAL A 348 21.36 19.12 -5.41
CA VAL A 348 21.20 17.67 -5.22
C VAL A 348 20.19 17.38 -4.11
N GLY A 349 19.27 16.44 -4.35
CA GLY A 349 18.25 16.05 -3.36
C GLY A 349 17.04 17.00 -3.27
N GLU A 350 17.02 18.10 -4.02
CA GLU A 350 15.83 18.95 -4.12
C GLU A 350 14.83 18.45 -5.18
N ASP A 351 13.67 19.12 -5.25
CA ASP A 351 12.51 18.73 -6.08
C ASP A 351 12.90 18.38 -7.51
N ALA A 352 13.72 19.21 -8.17
CA ALA A 352 14.12 18.97 -9.54
C ALA A 352 15.02 17.73 -9.69
N CYS A 353 15.89 17.46 -8.72
CA CYS A 353 16.77 16.28 -8.68
C CYS A 353 15.95 14.99 -8.53
N LEU A 354 15.06 14.97 -7.56
CA LEU A 354 14.19 13.85 -7.27
C LEU A 354 13.20 13.57 -8.41
N LEU A 355 12.61 14.61 -9.00
CA LEU A 355 11.77 14.50 -10.20
C LEU A 355 12.56 13.93 -11.39
N ALA A 356 13.80 14.36 -11.59
CA ALA A 356 14.63 13.84 -12.66
C ALA A 356 14.87 12.33 -12.49
N ARG A 357 15.17 11.89 -11.28
CA ARG A 357 15.37 10.46 -10.96
C ARG A 357 14.11 9.63 -11.17
N GLN A 358 12.93 10.15 -10.80
CA GLN A 358 11.65 9.49 -11.08
C GLN A 358 11.42 9.31 -12.59
N ARG A 359 11.68 10.35 -13.39
CA ARG A 359 11.48 10.30 -14.85
C ARG A 359 12.35 9.26 -15.56
N VAL A 360 13.54 8.97 -15.02
CA VAL A 360 14.46 7.97 -15.58
C VAL A 360 14.35 6.61 -14.87
N GLY A 361 13.34 6.40 -14.03
CA GLY A 361 13.10 5.13 -13.34
C GLY A 361 14.10 4.77 -12.25
N LEU A 362 14.89 5.73 -11.74
CA LEU A 362 15.83 5.51 -10.64
C LEU A 362 15.23 5.71 -9.25
N SER A 363 14.07 6.35 -9.21
CA SER A 363 13.31 6.63 -7.99
C SER A 363 11.91 6.08 -8.15
N ALA A 364 11.33 5.57 -7.07
CA ALA A 364 9.95 5.12 -7.08
C ALA A 364 9.01 6.30 -7.37
N SER A 365 8.09 6.14 -8.30
CA SER A 365 7.01 7.09 -8.51
C SER A 365 5.99 6.99 -7.37
N PRO A 366 5.27 8.07 -7.03
CA PRO A 366 4.03 7.94 -6.27
C PRO A 366 3.14 6.92 -6.98
N PRO A 367 2.27 6.18 -6.27
CA PRO A 367 1.29 5.41 -7.01
C PRO A 367 0.48 6.43 -7.81
N LEU A 368 -0.01 6.07 -8.98
CA LEU A 368 -1.11 6.84 -9.53
C LEU A 368 -2.23 6.70 -8.51
N SER A 369 -2.38 7.68 -7.61
CA SER A 369 -3.52 7.73 -6.72
C SER A 369 -4.71 7.60 -7.65
N ALA A 370 -5.45 6.50 -7.54
CA ALA A 370 -6.71 6.32 -8.24
C ALA A 370 -7.51 7.58 -7.91
N THR A 371 -7.62 8.45 -8.90
CA THR A 371 -8.06 9.83 -8.76
C THR A 371 -9.32 9.81 -7.92
N THR A 372 -9.27 10.42 -6.74
CA THR A 372 -10.47 10.98 -6.11
C THR A 372 -10.95 12.09 -7.02
N SER A 373 -11.66 11.71 -8.08
CA SER A 373 -12.48 12.62 -8.85
C SER A 373 -13.67 12.98 -7.97
N GLY A 374 -13.44 13.92 -7.06
CA GLY A 374 -14.51 14.70 -6.45
C GLY A 374 -14.95 15.74 -7.46
N ALA A 375 -16.10 15.49 -8.09
CA ALA A 375 -17.00 16.49 -8.61
C ALA A 375 -18.41 16.02 -8.27
#